data_AF-A0A938H9A1-F1
#
_entry.id   AF-A0A938H9A1-F1
#
_cell.length_a   1.000
_cell.length_b   1.000
_cell.length_c   1.000
_cell.angle_alpha   90.00
_cell.angle_beta   90.00
_cell.angle_gamma   90.00
#
_symmetry.space_group_name_H-M   'P 1'
#
loop_
_entity.id
_entity.type
_entity.pdbx_description
1 polymer ?
#
loop_
_entity_poly.entity_id
_entity_poly.type
_entity_poly.pdbx_seq_one_letter_code
_entity_poly.pdbx_strand_id
1 'polypeptide(L)'
;MGSDFMIDAGLYLAYALFGVGVLAAIGFPLVEMVTNLESAKKTLLSVGSLVVIFGLSYVLSGNEVLDSYQKFGITASSSKLIGASLIMLYITSILTFVLLVVGEILSALR
;
A
#
# COMPACT_ATOMS: atom_id res chain seq x y z
N MET A 1 5.40 31.01 -31.03
CA MET A 1 4.78 30.31 -29.89
C MET A 1 5.81 29.30 -29.39
N GLY A 2 6.47 29.63 -28.27
CA GLY A 2 7.63 28.90 -27.77
C GLY A 2 7.26 27.54 -27.18
N SER A 3 8.25 26.64 -27.13
CA SER A 3 8.18 25.31 -26.51
C SER A 3 7.57 25.32 -25.10
N ASP A 4 7.73 26.42 -24.37
CA ASP A 4 7.26 26.59 -23.00
C ASP A 4 5.73 26.49 -22.89
N PHE A 5 4.99 26.99 -23.88
CA PHE A 5 3.52 26.89 -23.89
C PHE A 5 3.04 25.43 -24.02
N MET A 6 3.71 24.61 -24.81
CA MET A 6 3.34 23.19 -24.96
C MET A 6 3.67 22.37 -23.72
N ILE A 7 4.78 22.69 -23.05
CA ILE A 7 5.20 22.04 -21.81
C ILE A 7 4.22 22.39 -20.69
N ASP A 8 3.93 23.67 -20.49
CA ASP A 8 3.02 24.12 -19.43
C ASP A 8 1.60 23.58 -19.64
N ALA A 9 1.07 23.67 -20.86
CA ALA A 9 -0.27 23.14 -21.18
C ALA A 9 -0.35 21.62 -20.99
N GLY A 10 0.69 20.89 -21.40
CA GLY A 10 0.78 19.45 -21.19
C GLY A 10 0.83 19.07 -19.70
N LEU A 11 1.56 19.85 -18.91
CA LEU A 11 1.70 19.62 -17.47
C LEU A 11 0.40 19.92 -16.71
N TYR A 12 -0.28 21.02 -17.03
CA TYR A 12 -1.59 21.33 -16.47
C TYR A 12 -2.64 20.26 -16.80
N LEU A 13 -2.64 19.76 -18.04
CA LEU A 13 -3.52 18.67 -18.43
C LEU A 13 -3.20 17.38 -17.67
N ALA A 14 -1.92 17.04 -17.52
CA ALA A 14 -1.49 15.88 -16.75
C ALA A 14 -1.92 15.98 -15.28
N TYR A 15 -1.78 17.14 -14.64
CA TYR A 15 -2.27 17.34 -13.27
C TYR A 15 -3.78 17.25 -13.17
N ALA A 16 -4.52 17.79 -14.14
CA ALA A 16 -5.97 17.68 -14.18
C ALA A 16 -6.42 16.21 -14.29
N LEU A 17 -5.83 15.46 -15.23
CA LEU A 17 -6.11 14.02 -15.41
C LEU A 17 -5.67 13.19 -14.20
N PHE A 18 -4.54 13.52 -13.58
CA PHE A 18 -4.10 12.88 -12.34
C PHE A 18 -5.09 13.13 -11.21
N GLY A 19 -5.57 14.37 -11.05
CA GLY A 19 -6.60 14.71 -10.08
C GLY A 19 -7.89 13.91 -10.30
N VAL A 20 -8.38 13.83 -11.54
CA VAL A 20 -9.55 13.00 -11.89
C VAL A 20 -9.29 11.53 -11.62
N GLY A 21 -8.08 11.04 -11.93
CA GLY A 21 -7.67 9.66 -11.66
C GLY A 21 -7.69 9.33 -10.18
N VAL A 22 -7.15 10.21 -9.33
CA VAL A 22 -7.18 10.05 -7.86
C VAL A 22 -8.62 10.07 -7.35
N LEU A 23 -9.45 11.01 -7.83
CA LEU A 23 -10.86 11.09 -7.45
C LEU A 23 -11.63 9.84 -7.86
N ALA A 24 -11.39 9.29 -9.05
CA ALA A 24 -12.01 8.05 -9.51
C ALA A 24 -11.53 6.84 -8.69
N ALA A 25 -10.21 6.73 -8.46
CA ALA A 25 -9.60 5.62 -7.73
C ALA A 25 -10.09 5.53 -6.28
N ILE A 26 -10.47 6.66 -5.66
CA ILE A 26 -11.05 6.70 -4.32
C ILE A 26 -12.58 6.64 -4.39
N GLY A 27 -13.20 7.40 -5.29
CA GLY A 27 -14.64 7.57 -5.39
C GLY A 27 -15.38 6.31 -5.81
N PHE A 28 -14.87 5.56 -6.79
CA PHE A 28 -15.53 4.33 -7.26
C PHE A 28 -15.60 3.26 -6.15
N PRO A 29 -14.50 2.91 -5.45
CA PRO A 29 -14.59 1.97 -4.33
C PRO A 29 -15.55 2.42 -3.23
N LEU A 30 -15.60 3.72 -2.91
CA LEU A 30 -16.51 4.23 -1.88
C LEU A 30 -17.98 4.11 -2.28
N VAL A 31 -18.33 4.41 -3.53
CA VAL A 31 -19.69 4.23 -4.04
C VAL A 31 -20.06 2.75 -4.05
N GLU A 32 -19.17 1.89 -4.54
CA GLU A 32 -19.31 0.42 -4.57
C GLU A 32 -19.54 -0.16 -3.16
N MET A 33 -18.85 0.39 -2.14
CA MET A 33 -19.01 -0.04 -0.75
C MET A 33 -20.40 0.29 -0.18
N VAL A 34 -21.04 1.36 -0.64
CA VAL A 34 -22.37 1.77 -0.16
C VAL A 34 -23.49 1.06 -0.92
N THR A 35 -23.30 0.81 -2.22
CA THR A 35 -24.30 0.14 -3.07
C THR A 35 -24.28 -1.38 -2.92
N ASN A 36 -23.11 -1.98 -2.73
CA ASN A 36 -22.92 -3.43 -2.69
C ASN A 36 -22.33 -3.90 -1.35
N LEU A 37 -23.21 -4.27 -0.42
CA LEU A 37 -22.81 -4.80 0.91
C LEU A 37 -21.88 -6.02 0.83
N GLU A 38 -21.99 -6.85 -0.21
CA GLU A 38 -21.11 -8.01 -0.39
C GLU A 38 -19.69 -7.58 -0.80
N SER A 39 -19.57 -6.70 -1.78
CA SER A 39 -18.30 -6.12 -2.22
C SER A 39 -17.64 -5.34 -1.08
N ALA A 40 -18.43 -4.59 -0.31
CA ALA A 40 -17.96 -3.86 0.87
C ALA A 40 -17.34 -4.79 1.92
N LYS A 41 -17.97 -5.95 2.20
CA LYS A 41 -17.42 -6.95 3.12
C LYS A 41 -16.11 -7.54 2.63
N LYS A 42 -15.98 -7.84 1.33
CA LYS A 42 -14.74 -8.36 0.74
C LYS A 42 -13.60 -7.35 0.84
N THR A 43 -13.87 -6.08 0.51
CA THR A 43 -12.90 -4.98 0.64
C THR A 43 -12.54 -4.73 2.10
N LEU A 44 -13.51 -4.76 3.02
CA LEU A 44 -13.26 -4.58 4.44
C LEU A 44 -12.42 -5.74 5.01
N LEU A 45 -12.64 -6.97 4.55
CA LEU A 45 -11.82 -8.12 4.91
C LEU A 45 -10.40 -7.99 4.36
N SER A 46 -10.21 -7.52 3.12
CA SER A 46 -8.87 -7.35 2.54
C SER A 46 -8.09 -6.23 3.24
N VAL A 47 -8.70 -5.06 3.45
CA VAL A 47 -8.08 -3.94 4.16
C VAL A 47 -7.88 -4.30 5.63
N GLY A 48 -8.87 -4.92 6.27
CA GLY A 48 -8.81 -5.33 7.67
C GLY A 48 -7.69 -6.35 7.94
N SER A 49 -7.53 -7.35 7.07
CA SER A 49 -6.43 -8.30 7.19
C SER A 49 -5.06 -7.63 7.03
N LEU A 50 -4.93 -6.64 6.15
CA LEU A 50 -3.70 -5.86 5.99
C LEU A 50 -3.37 -5.04 7.25
N VAL A 51 -4.38 -4.42 7.87
CA VAL A 51 -4.25 -3.70 9.14
C VAL A 51 -3.84 -4.64 10.28
N VAL A 52 -4.42 -5.85 10.34
CA VAL A 52 -4.05 -6.86 11.34
C VAL A 52 -2.58 -7.28 11.17
N ILE A 53 -2.14 -7.54 9.95
CA ILE A 53 -0.74 -7.90 9.67
C ILE A 53 0.18 -6.75 10.07
N PHE A 54 -0.14 -5.51 9.70
CA PHE A 54 0.64 -4.33 10.09
C PHE A 54 0.71 -4.18 11.62
N GLY A 55 -0.41 -4.37 12.33
CA GLY A 55 -0.45 -4.32 13.79
C GLY A 55 0.47 -5.38 14.43
N LEU A 56 0.43 -6.62 13.93
CA LEU A 56 1.34 -7.68 14.37
C LEU A 56 2.81 -7.33 14.08
N SER A 57 3.11 -6.83 12.88
CA SER A 57 4.45 -6.39 12.51
C SER A 57 4.94 -5.22 13.37
N TYR A 58 4.05 -4.31 13.75
CA TYR A 58 4.37 -3.19 14.63
C TYR A 58 4.66 -3.61 16.08
N VAL A 59 3.95 -4.61 16.59
CA VAL A 59 4.23 -5.20 17.92
C VAL A 59 5.55 -5.97 17.91
N LEU A 60 5.84 -6.70 16.83
CA LEU A 60 7.09 -7.43 16.66
C LEU A 60 8.30 -6.53 16.39
N SER A 61 8.07 -5.32 15.88
CA SER A 61 9.16 -4.36 15.61
C SER A 61 9.72 -3.79 16.91
N GLY A 62 11.04 -3.91 17.07
CA GLY A 62 11.78 -3.20 18.10
C GLY A 62 11.74 -1.69 17.91
N ASN A 63 11.99 -0.96 19.00
CA ASN A 63 12.18 0.50 19.02
C ASN A 63 13.67 0.88 19.09
N GLU A 64 14.56 -0.09 18.89
CA GLU A 64 16.01 0.10 18.92
C GLU A 64 16.41 1.14 17.86
N VAL A 65 17.24 2.09 18.25
CA VAL A 65 17.89 3.03 17.31
C VAL A 65 19.38 2.84 17.48
N LEU A 66 20.06 2.40 16.42
CA LEU A 66 21.52 2.36 16.43
C LEU A 66 22.05 3.80 16.53
N ASP A 67 23.06 4.05 17.36
CA ASP A 67 23.61 5.40 17.57
C ASP A 67 24.04 6.07 16.25
N SER A 68 24.45 5.27 15.27
CA SER A 68 24.78 5.74 13.92
C SER A 68 23.59 6.31 13.13
N TYR A 69 22.34 5.99 13.52
CA TYR A 69 21.11 6.50 12.90
C TYR A 69 20.55 7.75 13.58
N GLN A 70 20.97 8.04 14.82
CA GLN A 70 20.57 9.26 15.53
C GLN A 70 21.00 10.52 14.77
N LYS A 71 22.16 10.48 14.09
CA LYS A 71 22.67 11.58 13.25
C LYS A 71 21.76 11.93 12.06
N PHE A 72 20.85 11.02 11.68
CA PHE A 72 19.86 11.24 10.62
C PHE A 72 18.49 11.67 11.17
N GLY A 73 18.40 11.98 12.47
CA GLY A 73 17.14 12.37 13.12
C GLY A 73 16.15 11.21 13.27
N ILE A 74 16.61 9.96 13.16
CA ILE A 74 15.73 8.80 13.38
C ILE A 74 15.44 8.67 14.87
N THR A 75 14.18 8.87 15.21
CA THR A 75 13.65 8.65 16.56
C THR A 75 13.25 7.19 16.76
N ALA A 76 13.08 6.75 18.01
CA ALA A 76 12.59 5.41 18.34
C ALA A 76 11.24 5.09 17.67
N SER A 77 10.35 6.10 17.52
CA SER A 77 9.07 5.94 16.83
C SER A 77 9.25 5.72 15.33
N SER A 78 10.13 6.49 14.70
CA SER A 78 10.43 6.33 13.27
C SER A 78 11.10 4.97 13.00
N SER A 79 12.05 4.57 13.85
CA SER A 79 12.72 3.26 13.73
C SER A 79 11.73 2.11 13.86
N LYS A 80 10.81 2.19 14.83
CA LYS A 80 9.76 1.18 15.01
C LYS A 80 8.80 1.11 13.81
N LEU A 81 8.45 2.24 13.21
CA LEU A 81 7.60 2.26 12.01
C LEU A 81 8.31 1.64 10.80
N ILE A 82 9.60 1.93 10.62
CA ILE A 82 10.43 1.35 9.56
C ILE A 82 10.58 -0.16 9.76
N GLY A 83 10.89 -0.60 10.98
CA GLY A 83 10.98 -2.03 11.28
C GLY A 83 9.64 -2.75 11.05
N ALA A 84 8.53 -2.14 11.46
CA ALA A 84 7.19 -2.68 11.24
C ALA A 84 6.87 -2.85 9.75
N SER A 85 7.19 -1.85 8.92
CA SER A 85 6.91 -1.92 7.48
C SER A 85 7.79 -2.96 6.78
N LEU A 86 9.05 -3.12 7.19
CA LEU A 86 9.95 -4.17 6.70
C LEU A 86 9.44 -5.56 7.07
N ILE A 87 9.08 -5.78 8.34
CA ILE A 87 8.53 -7.06 8.80
C ILE A 87 7.24 -7.40 8.04
N MET A 88 6.35 -6.42 7.89
CA MET A 88 5.12 -6.57 7.11
C MET A 88 5.41 -6.96 5.66
N LEU A 89 6.37 -6.29 5.01
CA LEU A 89 6.78 -6.59 3.65
C LEU A 89 7.29 -8.03 3.51
N TYR A 90 8.11 -8.51 4.46
CA TYR A 90 8.62 -9.88 4.43
C TYR A 90 7.51 -10.92 4.59
N ILE A 91 6.61 -10.72 5.55
CA ILE A 91 5.48 -11.63 5.78
C ILE A 91 4.58 -11.70 4.54
N THR A 92 4.18 -10.55 4.02
CA THR A 92 3.27 -10.46 2.87
C THR A 92 3.92 -10.99 1.58
N SER A 93 5.21 -10.71 1.36
CA SER A 93 5.95 -11.24 0.22
C SER A 93 6.01 -12.76 0.22
N ILE A 94 6.43 -13.37 1.34
CA ILE A 94 6.53 -14.83 1.45
C ILE A 94 5.16 -15.47 1.31
N LEU A 95 4.15 -14.93 2.02
CA LEU A 95 2.79 -15.45 1.96
C LEU A 95 2.22 -15.42 0.54
N THR A 96 2.39 -14.30 -0.16
CA THR A 96 1.95 -14.14 -1.56
C THR A 96 2.63 -15.15 -2.46
N PHE A 97 3.95 -15.31 -2.32
CA PHE A 97 4.72 -16.25 -3.14
C PHE A 97 4.25 -17.70 -2.94
N VAL A 98 4.05 -18.12 -1.69
CA VAL A 98 3.53 -19.46 -1.37
C VAL A 98 2.13 -19.67 -1.94
N LEU A 99 1.22 -18.72 -1.74
CA LEU A 99 -0.16 -18.80 -2.24
C LEU A 99 -0.20 -18.89 -3.77
N LEU A 100 0.65 -18.12 -4.45
CA LEU A 100 0.76 -18.14 -5.90
C LEU A 100 1.22 -19.52 -6.39
N VAL A 101 2.33 -20.03 -5.85
CA VAL A 101 2.88 -21.34 -6.26
C VAL A 101 1.88 -22.48 -6.02
N VAL A 102 1.24 -22.50 -4.85
CA VAL A 102 0.21 -23.51 -4.54
C VAL A 102 -0.99 -23.37 -5.47
N GLY A 103 -1.42 -22.14 -5.77
CA GLY A 103 -2.52 -21.87 -6.70
C GLY A 103 -2.25 -22.42 -8.10
N GLU A 104 -1.04 -22.20 -8.62
CA GLU A 104 -0.61 -22.73 -9.92
C GLU A 104 -0.59 -24.27 -9.94
N ILE A 105 -0.03 -24.92 -8.91
CA ILE A 105 0.02 -26.39 -8.83
C ILE A 105 -1.38 -26.99 -8.77
N LEU A 106 -2.26 -26.43 -7.94
CA LEU A 106 -3.64 -26.91 -7.81
C LEU A 106 -4.44 -26.70 -9.10
N SER A 107 -4.21 -25.57 -9.80
CA SER A 107 -4.83 -25.31 -11.09
C SER A 107 -4.31 -26.23 -12.20
N ALA A 108 -3.05 -26.65 -12.15
CA ALA A 108 -2.46 -27.55 -13.13
C ALA A 108 -2.90 -29.02 -12.95
N LEU A 109 -3.36 -29.39 -11.74
CA LEU A 109 -3.84 -30.74 -11.42
C LEU A 109 -5.34 -30.94 -11.67
N ARG A 110 -6.10 -29.87 -11.90
CA ARG A 110 -7.55 -29.88 -12.14
C ARG A 110 -7.86 -29.71 -13.61
#